data_AF-A0A7C5XK87-F1
#
_entry.id   AF-A0A7C5XK87-F1
#
_cell.length_a   1.000
_cell.length_b   1.000
_cell.length_c   1.000
_cell.angle_alpha   90.00
_cell.angle_beta   90.00
_cell.angle_gamma   90.00
#
_symmetry.space_group_name_H-M   'P 1'
#
loop_
_entity.id
_entity.type
_entity.pdbx_description
1 polymer ?
#
loop_
_entity_poly.entity_id
_entity_poly.type
_entity_poly.pdbx_seq_one_letter_code
_entity_poly.pdbx_strand_id
1 'polypeptide(L)'
;MLAAEFVRLGVPKDYGEDYEGLRLVFEIRLHNPAQYVAYVLGIDGSVFTGSRQSPRMYYLGQARSLMLVQIPPKEYVTTRIYLDLRHDNLEFIEKLRAGENPRFTVNLSTQFIACVPQQFIPPQNCQYIPIGPCAQTLSLSLAPQSQLYLIKCYIPLKDLRGNSLIEVDRDTWLDVLSKLGFKHIRVIEVPAITGVANEHAKAAIEYLDRAWALMSANYEEALNAARKALEELKSYAKDLGFIDEKEEIDFAKIYGASPGSELVRGMDNILRGLWVLTSVGSHAGRSRFIKRADVEFIITTIYMLMKSMQENMRSQ
;
A
#
# COMPACT_ATOMS: atom_id res chain seq x y z
N MET A 1 -0.77 18.36 -27.71
CA MET A 1 -0.09 17.56 -26.67
C MET A 1 -0.87 17.74 -25.39
N LEU A 2 -1.21 16.67 -24.68
CA LEU A 2 -1.85 16.80 -23.38
C LEU A 2 -0.95 17.62 -22.45
N ALA A 3 -1.56 18.56 -21.73
CA ALA A 3 -0.89 19.28 -20.64
C ALA A 3 -1.50 18.85 -19.31
N ALA A 4 -0.72 18.93 -18.23
CA ALA A 4 -1.15 18.53 -16.91
C ALA A 4 -0.87 19.64 -15.89
N GLU A 5 -1.89 19.97 -15.11
CA GLU A 5 -1.86 20.99 -14.07
C GLU A 5 -2.16 20.37 -12.71
N PHE A 6 -1.37 20.71 -11.71
CA PHE A 6 -1.61 20.35 -10.32
C PHE A 6 -2.71 21.24 -9.75
N VAL A 7 -3.70 20.60 -9.11
CA VAL A 7 -4.82 21.29 -8.47
C VAL A 7 -4.60 21.36 -6.96
N ARG A 8 -4.43 20.21 -6.32
CA ARG A 8 -4.22 20.12 -4.87
C ARG A 8 -3.58 18.79 -4.46
N LEU A 9 -2.95 18.80 -3.30
CA LEU A 9 -2.48 17.62 -2.59
C LEU A 9 -3.49 17.27 -1.49
N GLY A 10 -3.71 15.99 -1.24
CA GLY A 10 -4.59 15.53 -0.17
C GLY A 10 -4.36 14.09 0.19
N VAL A 11 -5.34 13.53 0.91
CA VAL A 11 -5.45 12.10 1.24
C VAL A 11 -6.80 11.57 0.71
N PRO A 12 -6.95 10.26 0.45
CA PRO A 12 -8.20 9.72 -0.08
C PRO A 12 -9.29 9.60 0.99
N LYS A 13 -8.90 9.34 2.23
CA LYS A 13 -9.74 9.21 3.43
C LYS A 13 -8.93 9.63 4.65
N ASP A 14 -9.60 9.96 5.75
CA ASP A 14 -8.96 10.28 7.02
C ASP A 14 -8.44 9.01 7.71
N TYR A 15 -7.36 9.16 8.48
CA TYR A 15 -6.81 8.08 9.28
C TYR A 15 -7.86 7.50 10.24
N GLY A 16 -8.08 6.19 10.18
CA GLY A 16 -8.98 5.47 11.08
C GLY A 16 -10.36 5.13 10.49
N GLU A 17 -10.78 5.72 9.36
CA GLU A 17 -12.09 5.43 8.76
C GLU A 17 -12.10 4.11 7.96
N ASP A 18 -10.96 3.73 7.36
CA ASP A 18 -10.67 2.44 6.73
C ASP A 18 -9.18 2.47 6.35
N TYR A 19 -8.29 1.86 7.13
CA TYR A 19 -6.85 1.99 6.88
C TYR A 19 -6.45 1.25 5.58
N GLU A 20 -6.28 2.00 4.49
CA GLU A 20 -5.72 1.53 3.21
C GLU A 20 -4.21 1.75 3.10
N GLY A 21 -3.56 2.25 4.17
CA GLY A 21 -2.15 2.63 4.18
C GLY A 21 -1.94 4.15 4.02
N LEU A 22 -0.68 4.58 4.09
CA LEU A 22 -0.31 5.98 3.90
C LEU A 22 -0.36 6.29 2.41
N ARG A 23 -1.28 7.15 1.98
CA ARG A 23 -1.46 7.44 0.55
C ARG A 23 -1.67 8.93 0.31
N LEU A 24 -0.83 9.51 -0.54
CA LEU A 24 -1.02 10.86 -1.05
C LEU A 24 -1.87 10.84 -2.32
N VAL A 25 -2.74 11.84 -2.44
CA VAL A 25 -3.56 12.09 -3.62
C VAL A 25 -3.09 13.39 -4.27
N PHE A 26 -2.63 13.30 -5.51
CA PHE A 26 -2.44 14.49 -6.34
C PHE A 26 -3.66 14.62 -7.23
N GLU A 27 -4.47 15.64 -6.96
CA GLU A 27 -5.54 16.04 -7.87
C GLU A 27 -4.94 16.86 -9.01
N ILE A 28 -5.19 16.42 -10.23
CA ILE A 28 -4.60 16.99 -11.43
C ILE A 28 -5.70 17.31 -12.46
N ARG A 29 -5.45 18.33 -13.28
CA ARG A 29 -6.25 18.67 -14.46
C ARG A 29 -5.47 18.32 -15.71
N LEU A 30 -6.08 17.54 -16.59
CA LEU A 30 -5.53 17.23 -17.91
C LEU A 30 -6.24 18.09 -18.95
N HIS A 31 -5.45 18.79 -19.76
CA HIS A 31 -5.94 19.63 -20.85
C HIS A 31 -5.61 18.98 -22.19
N ASN A 32 -6.62 18.89 -23.06
CA ASN A 32 -6.44 18.45 -24.43
C ASN A 32 -6.50 19.64 -25.41
N PRO A 33 -5.35 20.20 -25.82
CA PRO A 33 -5.34 21.31 -26.77
C PRO A 33 -5.59 20.86 -28.22
N ALA A 34 -5.78 19.56 -28.49
CA ALA A 34 -6.08 19.10 -29.84
C ALA A 34 -7.55 19.31 -30.22
N GLN A 35 -7.85 19.12 -31.51
CA GLN A 35 -9.20 19.19 -32.07
C GLN A 35 -9.93 17.83 -32.05
N TYR A 36 -9.32 16.81 -31.46
CA TYR A 36 -9.86 15.46 -31.36
C TYR A 36 -9.99 15.06 -29.89
N VAL A 37 -10.86 14.09 -29.60
CA VAL A 37 -11.02 13.51 -28.26
C VAL A 37 -9.81 12.64 -27.93
N ALA A 38 -9.33 12.72 -26.68
CA ALA A 38 -8.30 11.82 -26.15
C ALA A 38 -8.93 10.88 -25.10
N TYR A 39 -8.72 9.57 -25.26
CA TYR A 39 -9.15 8.55 -24.29
C TYR A 39 -7.93 8.05 -23.52
N VAL A 40 -7.75 8.57 -22.30
CA VAL A 40 -6.65 8.22 -21.42
C VAL A 40 -6.89 6.85 -20.81
N LEU A 41 -6.03 5.90 -21.15
CA LEU A 41 -6.05 4.51 -20.70
C LEU A 41 -5.36 4.31 -19.35
N GLY A 42 -4.37 5.15 -19.05
CA GLY A 42 -3.62 5.07 -17.80
C GLY A 42 -2.69 6.26 -17.59
N ILE A 43 -2.44 6.58 -16.33
CA ILE A 43 -1.55 7.65 -15.90
C ILE A 43 -0.68 7.09 -14.79
N ASP A 44 0.62 7.02 -15.04
CA ASP A 44 1.62 6.79 -14.01
C ASP A 44 2.41 8.09 -13.79
N GLY A 45 2.83 8.38 -12.56
CA GLY A 45 3.59 9.59 -12.23
C GLY A 45 4.80 9.26 -11.37
N SER A 46 6.00 9.54 -11.85
CA SER A 46 7.21 9.42 -11.02
C SER A 46 7.29 10.65 -10.11
N VAL A 47 7.19 10.43 -8.80
CA VAL A 47 7.12 11.50 -7.80
C VAL A 47 8.46 11.66 -7.11
N PHE A 48 8.90 12.91 -7.02
CA PHE A 48 10.13 13.30 -6.33
C PHE A 48 9.82 14.39 -5.31
N THR A 49 10.57 14.40 -4.21
CA THR A 49 10.49 15.43 -3.15
C THR A 49 11.80 16.19 -3.00
N GLY A 50 11.71 17.45 -2.59
CA GLY A 50 12.84 18.35 -2.36
C GLY A 50 12.55 19.35 -1.22
N SER A 51 13.50 20.24 -0.95
CA SER A 51 13.33 21.40 -0.06
C SER A 51 14.03 22.65 -0.62
N ARG A 52 13.91 23.82 0.02
CA ARG A 52 14.74 24.98 -0.41
C ARG A 52 16.20 24.77 -0.11
N GLN A 53 16.49 24.08 1.00
CA GLN A 53 17.83 23.86 1.51
C GLN A 53 18.60 22.82 0.69
N SER A 54 17.90 21.89 0.03
CA SER A 54 18.50 20.90 -0.88
C SER A 54 17.85 20.99 -2.26
N PRO A 55 18.56 21.47 -3.30
CA PRO A 55 18.04 21.49 -4.67
C PRO A 55 17.95 20.09 -5.29
N ARG A 56 18.56 19.08 -4.66
CA ARG A 56 18.47 17.69 -5.10
C ARG A 56 17.06 17.15 -4.84
N MET A 57 16.47 16.59 -5.90
CA MET A 57 15.18 15.90 -5.84
C MET A 57 15.41 14.42 -5.52
N TYR A 58 14.61 13.88 -4.60
CA TYR A 58 14.67 12.49 -4.15
C TYR A 58 13.44 11.74 -4.60
N TYR A 59 13.64 10.58 -5.21
CA TYR A 59 12.53 9.74 -5.69
C TYR A 59 11.77 9.14 -4.52
N LEU A 60 10.45 9.31 -4.50
CA LEU A 60 9.55 8.74 -3.49
C LEU A 60 8.85 7.48 -3.98
N GLY A 61 8.50 7.42 -5.26
CA GLY A 61 7.76 6.30 -5.81
C GLY A 61 6.96 6.66 -7.06
N GLN A 62 6.17 5.69 -7.51
CA GLN A 62 5.31 5.81 -8.68
C GLN A 62 3.86 6.00 -8.23
N ALA A 63 3.30 7.17 -8.49
CA ALA A 63 1.88 7.44 -8.36
C ALA A 63 1.10 6.85 -9.54
N ARG A 64 -0.14 6.40 -9.33
CA ARG A 64 -0.96 5.79 -10.40
C ARG A 64 -2.40 6.27 -10.38
N SER A 65 -3.01 6.38 -11.56
CA SER A 65 -4.46 6.47 -11.73
C SER A 65 -5.00 5.17 -12.30
N LEU A 66 -6.17 4.76 -11.83
CA LEU A 66 -6.90 3.57 -12.29
C LEU A 66 -8.10 3.92 -13.18
N MET A 67 -8.32 5.21 -13.48
CA MET A 67 -9.52 5.65 -14.19
C MET A 67 -9.25 5.91 -15.67
N LEU A 68 -10.09 5.33 -16.51
CA LEU A 68 -10.25 5.75 -17.91
C LEU A 68 -10.86 7.14 -17.93
N VAL A 69 -10.19 8.08 -18.61
CA VAL A 69 -10.65 9.48 -18.72
C VAL A 69 -10.80 9.87 -20.17
N GLN A 70 -11.99 10.30 -20.57
CA GLN A 70 -12.22 10.94 -21.87
C GLN A 70 -12.01 12.45 -21.71
N ILE A 71 -11.15 13.04 -22.54
CA ILE A 71 -10.88 14.47 -22.55
C ILE A 71 -11.34 15.03 -23.90
N PRO A 72 -12.45 15.80 -23.95
CA PRO A 72 -12.94 16.40 -25.18
C PRO A 72 -11.92 17.39 -25.79
N PRO A 73 -12.11 17.78 -27.07
CA PRO A 73 -11.26 18.77 -27.71
C PRO A 73 -11.30 20.10 -26.97
N LYS A 74 -10.14 20.71 -26.75
CA LYS A 74 -9.98 22.04 -26.09
C LYS A 74 -10.49 22.12 -24.65
N GLU A 75 -10.78 20.98 -24.03
CA GLU A 75 -11.36 20.91 -22.70
C GLU A 75 -10.37 20.42 -21.63
N TYR A 76 -10.73 20.67 -20.38
CA TYR A 76 -10.02 20.22 -19.19
C TYR A 76 -10.83 19.15 -18.46
N VAL A 77 -10.15 18.13 -17.95
CA VAL A 77 -10.78 17.12 -17.06
C VAL A 77 -9.94 16.92 -15.81
N THR A 78 -10.60 16.92 -14.66
CA THR A 78 -9.98 16.64 -13.37
C THR A 78 -9.90 15.13 -13.13
N THR A 79 -8.75 14.66 -12.67
CA THR A 79 -8.52 13.28 -12.25
C THR A 79 -7.54 13.25 -11.07
N ARG A 80 -7.24 12.05 -10.56
CA ARG A 80 -6.37 11.86 -9.40
C ARG A 80 -5.34 10.78 -9.68
N ILE A 81 -4.13 10.98 -9.17
CA ILE A 81 -3.10 9.94 -9.07
C ILE A 81 -2.76 9.72 -7.60
N TYR A 82 -2.51 8.46 -7.25
CA TYR A 82 -2.31 8.02 -5.88
C TYR A 82 -0.89 7.53 -5.69
N LEU A 83 -0.18 8.06 -4.70
CA LEU A 83 1.14 7.61 -4.30
C LEU A 83 1.02 6.89 -2.96
N ASP A 84 1.26 5.58 -2.98
CA ASP A 84 1.42 4.79 -1.76
C ASP A 84 2.77 5.14 -1.11
N LEU A 85 2.73 5.43 0.17
CA LEU A 85 3.86 5.78 1.00
C LEU A 85 4.07 4.75 2.11
N ARG A 86 5.30 4.70 2.58
CA ARG A 86 5.69 4.08 3.84
C ARG A 86 5.98 5.17 4.88
N HIS A 87 6.10 4.77 6.15
CA HIS A 87 6.34 5.70 7.25
C HIS A 87 7.70 6.41 7.13
N ASP A 88 8.73 5.69 6.68
CA ASP A 88 10.06 6.23 6.38
C ASP A 88 10.01 7.29 5.26
N ASN A 89 9.12 7.17 4.28
CA ASN A 89 8.93 8.22 3.28
C ASN A 89 8.40 9.52 3.88
N LEU A 90 7.42 9.44 4.79
CA LEU A 90 6.89 10.64 5.47
C LEU A 90 7.93 11.26 6.39
N GLU A 91 8.65 10.46 7.18
CA GLU A 91 9.76 10.95 7.99
C GLU A 91 10.84 11.60 7.15
N PHE A 92 11.14 11.04 5.99
CA PHE A 92 12.13 11.58 5.07
C PHE A 92 11.70 12.93 4.52
N ILE A 93 10.45 13.09 4.08
CA ILE A 93 9.89 14.38 3.64
C ILE A 93 9.98 15.41 4.77
N GLU A 94 9.62 15.03 6.01
CA GLU A 94 9.70 15.91 7.18
C GLU A 94 11.12 16.35 7.51
N LYS A 95 12.07 15.40 7.51
CA LYS A 95 13.49 15.71 7.73
C LYS A 95 14.02 16.64 6.64
N LEU A 96 13.66 16.38 5.38
CA LEU A 96 14.14 17.13 4.23
C LEU A 96 13.61 18.58 4.23
N ARG A 97 12.33 18.78 4.57
CA ARG A 97 11.73 20.12 4.58
C ARG A 97 12.21 20.97 5.76
N ALA A 98 12.67 20.36 6.86
CA ALA A 98 13.19 21.06 8.04
C ALA A 98 12.30 22.22 8.53
N GLY A 99 10.98 22.05 8.49
CA GLY A 99 10.00 23.07 8.88
C GLY A 99 9.48 23.97 7.74
N GLU A 100 10.11 23.95 6.57
CA GLU A 100 9.67 24.69 5.38
C GLU A 100 8.52 23.98 4.64
N ASN A 101 8.10 24.59 3.53
CA ASN A 101 7.12 24.04 2.59
C ASN A 101 7.72 22.83 1.84
N PRO A 102 7.06 21.66 1.85
CA PRO A 102 7.50 20.54 1.04
C PRO A 102 7.35 20.86 -0.45
N ARG A 103 8.25 20.31 -1.26
CA ARG A 103 8.31 20.53 -2.69
C ARG A 103 8.26 19.22 -3.44
N PHE A 104 7.43 19.17 -4.46
CA PHE A 104 7.25 17.98 -5.29
C PHE A 104 7.52 18.29 -6.75
N THR A 105 8.12 17.31 -7.44
CA THR A 105 8.14 17.26 -8.89
C THR A 105 7.48 15.96 -9.29
N VAL A 106 6.52 16.03 -10.21
CA VAL A 106 5.82 14.84 -10.72
C VAL A 106 5.95 14.80 -12.24
N ASN A 107 6.53 13.73 -12.75
CA ASN A 107 6.64 13.48 -14.18
C ASN A 107 5.65 12.39 -14.58
N LEU A 108 4.61 12.77 -15.32
CA LEU A 108 3.56 11.84 -15.76
C LEU A 108 4.01 11.09 -17.01
N SER A 109 3.73 9.79 -17.03
CA SER A 109 3.71 8.92 -18.21
C SER A 109 2.25 8.58 -18.48
N THR A 110 1.64 9.26 -19.45
CA THR A 110 0.24 9.05 -19.84
C THR A 110 0.16 8.16 -21.08
N GLN A 111 -0.71 7.17 -21.04
CA GLN A 111 -1.08 6.35 -22.20
C GLN A 111 -2.51 6.68 -22.61
N PHE A 112 -2.72 7.00 -23.87
CA PHE A 112 -4.05 7.33 -24.39
C PHE A 112 -4.20 6.94 -25.85
N ILE A 113 -5.44 6.76 -26.28
CA ILE A 113 -5.77 6.58 -27.69
C ILE A 113 -6.51 7.81 -28.21
N ALA A 114 -6.21 8.17 -29.47
CA ALA A 114 -6.88 9.27 -30.14
C ALA A 114 -6.90 9.04 -31.65
N CYS A 115 -7.95 9.55 -32.29
CA CYS A 115 -8.01 9.62 -33.74
C CYS A 115 -7.32 10.90 -34.21
N VAL A 116 -6.16 10.73 -34.81
CA VAL A 116 -5.28 11.84 -35.20
C VAL A 116 -5.35 12.01 -36.73
N PRO A 117 -5.47 13.26 -37.24
CA PRO A 117 -5.39 13.52 -38.68
C PRO A 117 -4.07 13.06 -39.27
N GLN A 118 -4.07 12.50 -40.49
CA GLN A 118 -2.86 11.96 -41.13
C GLN A 118 -1.73 12.99 -41.35
N GLN A 119 -2.06 14.29 -41.44
CA GLN A 119 -1.07 15.36 -41.64
C GLN A 119 -0.43 15.86 -40.31
N PHE A 120 -0.64 15.14 -39.21
CA PHE A 120 -0.12 15.53 -37.90
C PHE A 120 1.36 15.16 -37.73
N ILE A 121 2.16 16.10 -37.21
CA ILE A 121 3.55 15.87 -36.85
C ILE A 121 3.62 15.53 -35.34
N PRO A 122 4.05 14.33 -34.96
CA PRO A 122 4.25 13.94 -33.58
C PRO A 122 5.22 14.87 -32.84
N PRO A 123 4.87 15.38 -31.65
CA PRO A 123 5.84 16.05 -30.79
C PRO A 123 6.86 15.04 -30.25
N GLN A 124 8.11 15.49 -30.05
CA GLN A 124 9.26 14.63 -29.69
C GLN A 124 9.12 13.88 -28.36
N ASN A 125 8.36 14.41 -27.41
CA ASN A 125 8.16 13.81 -26.08
C ASN A 125 7.01 12.80 -26.03
N CYS A 126 6.46 12.43 -27.18
CA CYS A 126 5.37 11.48 -27.31
C CYS A 126 5.68 10.43 -28.37
N GLN A 127 5.47 9.17 -28.02
CA GLN A 127 5.55 8.05 -28.96
C GLN A 127 4.14 7.76 -29.50
N TYR A 128 4.03 7.66 -30.83
CA TYR A 128 2.79 7.35 -31.54
C TYR A 128 2.92 5.99 -32.19
N ILE A 129 2.07 5.05 -31.80
CA ILE A 129 2.03 3.69 -32.33
C ILE A 129 0.71 3.55 -33.11
N PRO A 130 0.74 3.42 -34.45
CA PRO A 130 -0.47 3.29 -35.24
C PRO A 130 -1.18 1.96 -34.91
N ILE A 131 -2.50 2.03 -34.68
CA ILE A 131 -3.33 0.85 -34.42
C ILE A 131 -4.11 0.46 -35.67
N GLY A 132 -4.71 1.44 -36.36
CA GLY A 132 -5.57 1.19 -37.51
C GLY A 132 -6.43 2.42 -37.88
N PRO A 133 -7.37 2.27 -38.83
CA PRO A 133 -8.28 3.35 -39.22
C PRO A 133 -9.27 3.70 -38.10
N CYS A 134 -9.47 4.99 -37.85
CA CYS A 134 -10.32 5.46 -36.73
C CYS A 134 -11.78 4.97 -36.80
N ALA A 135 -12.36 4.94 -38.02
CA ALA A 135 -13.77 4.63 -38.25
C ALA A 135 -14.20 3.21 -37.81
N GLN A 136 -13.25 2.27 -37.69
CA GLN A 136 -13.54 0.86 -37.39
C GLN A 136 -13.48 0.51 -35.89
N THR A 137 -12.80 1.31 -35.06
CA THR A 137 -12.45 0.89 -33.68
C THR A 137 -13.24 1.62 -32.60
N LEU A 138 -13.72 2.84 -32.84
CA LEU A 138 -14.41 3.63 -31.82
C LEU A 138 -15.80 4.13 -32.24
N SER A 139 -16.27 3.83 -33.45
CA SER A 139 -17.52 4.42 -34.01
C SER A 139 -17.55 5.96 -33.95
N LEU A 140 -16.37 6.59 -33.91
CA LEU A 140 -16.16 8.03 -33.87
C LEU A 140 -15.66 8.48 -35.23
N SER A 141 -16.56 8.84 -36.17
CA SER A 141 -16.10 9.46 -37.42
C SER A 141 -17.04 10.56 -37.88
N LEU A 142 -16.51 11.79 -37.86
CA LEU A 142 -16.88 12.86 -38.80
C LEU A 142 -15.67 13.27 -39.69
N ALA A 143 -14.51 12.62 -39.50
CA ALA A 143 -13.19 12.83 -40.12
C ALA A 143 -12.76 11.85 -41.24
N PRO A 144 -12.98 12.05 -42.55
CA PRO A 144 -12.65 11.05 -43.59
C PRO A 144 -11.16 10.63 -43.75
N GLN A 145 -10.22 11.13 -42.96
CA GLN A 145 -8.77 10.86 -43.10
C GLN A 145 -8.03 10.83 -41.74
N SER A 146 -8.56 10.10 -40.76
CA SER A 146 -7.95 9.99 -39.41
C SER A 146 -7.48 8.57 -39.10
N GLN A 147 -6.29 8.45 -38.52
CA GLN A 147 -5.69 7.19 -38.06
C GLN A 147 -5.77 7.12 -36.53
N LEU A 148 -6.11 5.95 -36.01
CA LEU A 148 -6.08 5.68 -34.57
C LEU A 148 -4.64 5.38 -34.14
N TYR A 149 -4.20 6.05 -33.07
CA TYR A 149 -2.90 5.82 -32.45
C TYR A 149 -3.04 5.45 -30.99
N LEU A 150 -2.18 4.55 -30.52
CA LEU A 150 -1.78 4.47 -29.11
C LEU A 150 -0.65 5.47 -28.90
N ILE A 151 -0.86 6.40 -27.98
CA ILE A 151 0.03 7.51 -27.72
C ILE A 151 0.55 7.41 -26.29
N LYS A 152 1.87 7.38 -26.14
CA LYS A 152 2.53 7.44 -24.84
C LYS A 152 3.31 8.74 -24.75
N CYS A 153 2.95 9.59 -23.78
CA CYS A 153 3.59 10.90 -23.59
C CYS A 153 4.18 11.03 -22.19
N TYR A 154 5.32 11.72 -22.12
CA TYR A 154 5.88 12.19 -20.87
C TYR A 154 5.55 13.67 -20.67
N ILE A 155 4.84 13.97 -19.58
CA ILE A 155 4.25 15.29 -19.32
C ILE A 155 4.67 15.72 -17.90
N PRO A 156 5.44 16.81 -17.73
CA PRO A 156 5.69 17.36 -16.41
C PRO A 156 4.37 17.93 -15.85
N LEU A 157 4.05 17.59 -14.61
CA LEU A 157 2.95 18.20 -13.88
C LEU A 157 3.36 19.61 -13.44
N LYS A 158 2.57 20.61 -13.81
CA LYS A 158 2.88 22.02 -13.51
C LYS A 158 1.91 22.59 -12.48
N ASP A 159 2.35 23.51 -11.63
CA ASP A 159 1.45 24.32 -10.82
C ASP A 159 0.62 25.30 -11.71
N LEU A 160 -0.36 25.97 -11.13
CA LEU A 160 -1.21 26.96 -11.83
C LEU A 160 -0.41 28.16 -12.40
N ARG A 161 0.84 28.35 -11.97
CA ARG A 161 1.76 29.39 -12.47
C ARG A 161 2.67 28.86 -13.57
N GLY A 162 2.55 27.58 -13.95
CA GLY A 162 3.33 26.93 -15.00
C GLY A 162 4.66 26.33 -14.54
N ASN A 163 4.96 26.32 -13.24
CA ASN A 163 6.20 25.76 -12.68
C ASN A 163 6.08 24.25 -12.50
N SER A 164 7.09 23.49 -12.95
CA SER A 164 7.14 22.03 -12.69
C SER A 164 7.46 21.67 -11.24
N LEU A 165 7.98 22.63 -10.46
CA LEU A 165 8.22 22.48 -9.03
C LEU A 165 6.97 22.94 -8.27
N ILE A 166 6.29 22.00 -7.64
CA ILE A 166 5.06 22.22 -6.89
C ILE A 166 5.43 22.45 -5.43
N GLU A 167 5.23 23.66 -4.93
CA GLU A 167 5.40 23.98 -3.51
C GLU A 167 4.04 23.91 -2.83
N VAL A 168 3.91 23.03 -1.83
CA VAL A 168 2.70 22.90 -1.02
C VAL A 168 2.88 23.73 0.24
N ASP A 169 1.91 24.58 0.55
CA ASP A 169 1.99 25.42 1.74
C ASP A 169 1.95 24.59 3.02
N ARG A 170 2.51 25.17 4.09
CA ARG A 170 2.64 24.51 5.38
C ARG A 170 1.29 24.05 5.95
N ASP A 171 0.23 24.82 5.80
CA ASP A 171 -1.06 24.51 6.42
C ASP A 171 -1.73 23.32 5.72
N THR A 172 -1.74 23.32 4.39
CA THR A 172 -2.16 22.17 3.58
C THR A 172 -1.35 20.92 3.92
N TRP A 173 -0.04 21.06 4.08
CA TRP A 173 0.81 19.92 4.43
C TRP A 173 0.54 19.39 5.84
N LEU A 174 0.34 20.27 6.83
CA LEU A 174 -0.01 19.86 8.19
C LEU A 174 -1.38 19.17 8.25
N ASP A 175 -2.37 19.63 7.49
CA ASP A 175 -3.66 18.96 7.32
C ASP A 175 -3.48 17.55 6.75
N VAL A 176 -2.67 17.41 5.69
CA VAL A 176 -2.32 16.11 5.10
C VAL A 176 -1.66 15.19 6.13
N LEU A 177 -0.66 15.67 6.88
CA LEU A 177 0.02 14.87 7.91
C LEU A 177 -0.95 14.40 9.00
N SER A 178 -1.84 15.29 9.45
CA SER A 178 -2.87 14.97 10.45
C SER A 178 -3.78 13.86 9.94
N LYS A 179 -4.28 13.98 8.70
CA LYS A 179 -5.17 12.98 8.11
C LYS A 179 -4.45 11.68 7.73
N LEU A 180 -3.13 11.69 7.56
CA LEU A 180 -2.32 10.47 7.42
C LEU A 180 -2.02 9.80 8.76
N GLY A 181 -2.32 10.43 9.90
CA GLY A 181 -1.92 9.93 11.21
C GLY A 181 -0.39 9.98 11.42
N PHE A 182 0.30 10.95 10.82
CA PHE A 182 1.75 11.08 10.98
C PHE A 182 2.12 11.32 12.45
N LYS A 183 3.06 10.51 12.97
CA LYS A 183 3.42 10.44 14.41
C LYS A 183 2.25 10.10 15.34
N HIS A 184 1.15 9.59 14.82
CA HIS A 184 0.11 9.03 15.67
C HIS A 184 0.68 7.80 16.38
N ILE A 185 0.61 7.80 17.71
CA ILE A 185 1.08 6.70 18.54
C ILE A 185 -0.12 5.84 18.87
N ARG A 186 -0.04 4.58 18.48
CA ARG A 186 -0.95 3.53 18.96
C ARG A 186 -0.20 2.68 19.95
N VAL A 187 -0.75 2.54 21.15
CA VAL A 187 -0.27 1.59 22.15
C VAL A 187 -1.07 0.31 21.98
N ILE A 188 -0.37 -0.81 21.77
CA ILE A 188 -0.95 -2.14 21.75
C ILE A 188 -0.42 -2.86 22.98
N GLU A 189 -1.32 -3.21 23.88
CA GLU A 189 -0.98 -3.95 25.08
C GLU A 189 -1.20 -5.44 24.82
N VAL A 190 -0.16 -6.23 25.04
CA VAL A 190 -0.17 -7.70 24.98
C VAL A 190 0.11 -8.26 26.37
N PRO A 191 -0.42 -9.44 26.71
CA PRO A 191 -0.23 -10.00 28.04
C PRO A 191 1.24 -10.35 28.25
N ALA A 192 1.77 -10.02 29.43
CA ALA A 192 3.11 -10.41 29.80
C ALA A 192 3.18 -11.94 30.01
N ILE A 193 4.06 -12.60 29.27
CA ILE A 193 4.34 -14.03 29.39
C ILE A 193 5.62 -14.19 30.21
N THR A 194 5.46 -14.37 31.52
CA THR A 194 6.58 -14.43 32.48
C THR A 194 6.69 -15.80 33.14
N GLY A 195 7.87 -16.09 33.71
CA GLY A 195 8.12 -17.31 34.48
C GLY A 195 8.10 -18.59 33.62
N VAL A 196 8.50 -18.48 32.35
CA VAL A 196 8.60 -19.64 31.46
C VAL A 196 10.02 -20.18 31.47
N ALA A 197 10.19 -21.42 31.92
CA ALA A 197 11.49 -22.09 31.94
C ALA A 197 11.78 -22.84 30.63
N ASN A 198 10.75 -23.28 29.90
CA ASN A 198 10.89 -24.04 28.67
C ASN A 198 11.51 -23.20 27.54
N GLU A 199 12.51 -23.76 26.85
CA GLU A 199 13.29 -23.07 25.81
C GLU A 199 12.47 -22.78 24.56
N HIS A 200 11.60 -23.69 24.10
CA HIS A 200 10.71 -23.46 22.96
C HIS A 200 9.73 -22.31 23.24
N ALA A 201 9.21 -22.21 24.45
CA ALA A 201 8.35 -21.09 24.81
C ALA A 201 9.11 -19.76 24.89
N LYS A 202 10.36 -19.73 25.35
CA LYS A 202 11.20 -18.52 25.27
C LYS A 202 11.46 -18.14 23.81
N ALA A 203 11.83 -19.10 22.97
CA ALA A 203 12.05 -18.87 21.54
C ALA A 203 10.79 -18.35 20.83
N ALA A 204 9.60 -18.85 21.18
CA ALA A 204 8.34 -18.33 20.67
C ALA A 204 8.17 -16.84 20.98
N ILE A 205 8.46 -16.40 22.21
CA ILE A 205 8.41 -14.99 22.61
C ILE A 205 9.43 -14.16 21.82
N GLU A 206 10.68 -14.64 21.71
CA GLU A 206 11.72 -13.94 20.95
C GLU A 206 11.34 -13.76 19.48
N TYR A 207 10.71 -14.75 18.86
CA TYR A 207 10.19 -14.64 17.50
C TYR A 207 9.03 -13.65 17.38
N LEU A 208 8.15 -13.55 18.39
CA LEU A 208 7.08 -12.56 18.41
C LEU A 208 7.63 -11.14 18.58
N ASP A 209 8.62 -10.94 19.44
CA ASP A 209 9.30 -9.65 19.61
C ASP A 209 10.03 -9.23 18.34
N ARG A 210 10.68 -10.19 17.68
CA ARG A 210 11.27 -9.98 16.36
C ARG A 210 10.21 -9.61 15.32
N ALA A 211 9.03 -10.26 15.33
CA ALA A 211 7.94 -9.93 14.42
C ALA A 211 7.47 -8.49 14.61
N TRP A 212 7.35 -8.00 15.85
CA TRP A 212 7.03 -6.60 16.14
C TRP A 212 8.07 -5.64 15.57
N ALA A 213 9.36 -5.92 15.76
CA ALA A 213 10.43 -5.08 15.22
C ALA A 213 10.41 -5.04 13.68
N LEU A 214 10.24 -6.21 13.04
CA LEU A 214 10.20 -6.35 11.58
C LEU A 214 8.98 -5.72 10.94
N MET A 215 7.84 -5.67 11.64
CA MET A 215 6.60 -5.10 11.12
C MET A 215 6.79 -3.65 10.64
N SER A 216 7.71 -2.89 11.24
CA SER A 216 8.00 -1.53 10.78
C SER A 216 8.62 -1.44 9.38
N ALA A 217 9.31 -2.49 8.93
CA ALA A 217 10.16 -2.49 7.74
C ALA A 217 9.73 -3.50 6.66
N ASN A 218 9.34 -4.72 7.04
CA ASN A 218 9.00 -5.80 6.13
C ASN A 218 7.92 -6.72 6.72
N TYR A 219 6.68 -6.60 6.22
CA TYR A 219 5.55 -7.40 6.67
C TYR A 219 5.71 -8.90 6.35
N GLU A 220 6.34 -9.27 5.24
CA GLU A 220 6.55 -10.69 4.89
C GLU A 220 7.51 -11.35 5.90
N GLU A 221 8.60 -10.66 6.23
CA GLU A 221 9.54 -11.15 7.24
C GLU A 221 8.91 -11.17 8.65
N ALA A 222 8.07 -10.19 8.99
CA ALA A 222 7.32 -10.18 10.24
C ALA A 222 6.39 -11.40 10.34
N LEU A 223 5.68 -11.74 9.27
CA LEU A 223 4.82 -12.93 9.23
C LEU A 223 5.60 -14.24 9.28
N ASN A 224 6.79 -14.29 8.66
CA ASN A 224 7.68 -15.44 8.78
C ASN A 224 8.18 -15.61 10.22
N ALA A 225 8.49 -14.53 10.92
CA ALA A 225 8.84 -14.58 12.35
C ALA A 225 7.65 -15.05 13.20
N ALA A 226 6.44 -14.54 12.94
CA ALA A 226 5.22 -15.00 13.60
C ALA A 226 4.92 -16.49 13.35
N ARG A 227 5.20 -16.99 12.13
CA ARG A 227 5.10 -18.43 11.80
C ARG A 227 6.05 -19.26 12.66
N LYS A 228 7.31 -18.84 12.78
CA LYS A 228 8.28 -19.54 13.64
C LYS A 228 7.84 -19.56 15.09
N ALA A 229 7.22 -18.49 15.60
CA ALA A 229 6.63 -18.50 16.93
C ALA A 229 5.54 -19.57 17.09
N LEU A 230 4.71 -19.83 16.07
CA LEU A 230 3.74 -20.92 16.09
C LEU A 230 4.40 -22.31 16.06
N GLU A 231 5.48 -22.47 15.29
CA GLU A 231 6.28 -23.70 15.26
C GLU A 231 6.86 -24.01 16.65
N GLU A 232 7.46 -23.01 17.29
CA GLU A 232 7.98 -23.12 18.66
C GLU A 232 6.88 -23.35 19.70
N LEU A 233 5.70 -22.73 19.54
CA LEU A 233 4.55 -22.97 20.41
C LEU A 233 4.06 -24.42 20.35
N LYS A 234 4.10 -25.03 19.16
CA LYS A 234 3.79 -26.45 18.98
C LYS A 234 4.83 -27.34 19.66
N SER A 235 6.11 -27.03 19.51
CA SER A 235 7.20 -27.74 20.21
C SER A 235 7.09 -27.60 21.73
N TYR A 236 6.72 -26.42 22.23
CA TYR A 236 6.45 -26.19 23.65
C TYR A 236 5.33 -27.10 24.18
N ALA A 237 4.20 -27.20 23.46
CA ALA A 237 3.12 -28.10 23.83
C ALA A 237 3.57 -29.57 23.80
N LYS A 238 4.42 -29.96 22.83
CA LYS A 238 4.99 -31.30 22.72
C LYS A 238 5.87 -31.66 23.92
N ASP A 239 6.76 -30.78 24.33
CA ASP A 239 7.64 -30.98 25.49
C ASP A 239 6.87 -31.24 26.79
N LEU A 240 5.74 -30.56 26.95
CA LEU A 240 4.88 -30.71 28.12
C LEU A 240 3.84 -31.84 27.97
N GLY A 241 3.86 -32.56 26.84
CA GLY A 241 2.96 -33.69 26.58
C GLY A 241 1.52 -33.28 26.25
N PHE A 242 1.27 -32.05 25.82
CA PHE A 242 -0.04 -31.54 25.39
C PHE A 242 -0.25 -31.67 23.88
N ILE A 243 0.00 -32.87 23.36
CA ILE A 243 -0.21 -33.21 21.96
C ILE A 243 -1.19 -34.38 21.80
N ASP A 244 -1.89 -34.41 20.68
CA ASP A 244 -2.81 -35.48 20.29
C ASP A 244 -2.08 -36.62 19.56
N GLU A 245 -2.83 -37.64 19.15
CA GLU A 245 -2.30 -38.80 18.41
C GLU A 245 -1.70 -38.44 17.04
N LYS A 246 -1.97 -37.23 16.53
CA LYS A 246 -1.47 -36.72 15.24
C LYS A 246 -0.28 -35.76 15.42
N GLU A 247 0.26 -35.69 16.64
CA GLU A 247 1.28 -34.72 17.05
C GLU A 247 0.85 -33.25 16.87
N GLU A 248 -0.44 -32.95 16.91
CA GLU A 248 -0.98 -31.59 16.97
C GLU A 248 -1.25 -31.17 18.41
N ILE A 249 -1.38 -29.86 18.66
CA ILE A 249 -1.68 -29.35 20.01
C ILE A 249 -3.04 -29.87 20.47
N ASP A 250 -3.06 -30.57 21.61
CA ASP A 250 -4.31 -31.06 22.22
C ASP A 250 -4.88 -30.01 23.18
N PHE A 251 -5.76 -29.15 22.65
CA PHE A 251 -6.45 -28.16 23.48
C PHE A 251 -7.43 -28.79 24.48
N ALA A 252 -7.99 -29.97 24.21
CA ALA A 252 -8.85 -30.64 25.19
C ALA A 252 -8.07 -30.98 26.46
N LYS A 253 -6.84 -31.49 26.29
CA LYS A 253 -5.93 -31.75 27.38
C LYS A 253 -5.47 -30.47 28.07
N ILE A 254 -5.09 -29.43 27.33
CA ILE A 254 -4.65 -28.15 27.93
C ILE A 254 -5.74 -27.54 28.81
N TYR A 255 -6.98 -27.51 28.35
CA TYR A 255 -8.08 -26.84 29.05
C TYR A 255 -8.89 -27.76 29.97
N GLY A 256 -8.53 -29.04 30.08
CA GLY A 256 -9.29 -30.03 30.87
C GLY A 256 -10.75 -30.15 30.40
N ALA A 257 -10.99 -29.99 29.10
CA ALA A 257 -12.32 -29.92 28.50
C ALA A 257 -12.61 -31.15 27.62
N SER A 258 -13.89 -31.41 27.34
CA SER A 258 -14.24 -32.48 26.39
C SER A 258 -13.77 -32.12 24.97
N PRO A 259 -13.20 -33.06 24.18
CA PRO A 259 -12.69 -32.79 22.82
C PRO A 259 -13.70 -32.15 21.85
N GLY A 260 -14.99 -32.45 22.02
CA GLY A 260 -16.06 -31.87 21.19
C GLY A 260 -16.62 -30.54 21.71
N SER A 261 -16.05 -29.96 22.77
CA SER A 261 -16.56 -28.70 23.33
C SER A 261 -16.37 -27.52 22.38
N GLU A 262 -17.24 -26.52 22.50
CA GLU A 262 -17.13 -25.30 21.70
C GLU A 262 -15.82 -24.55 21.96
N LEU A 263 -15.32 -24.59 23.20
CA LEU A 263 -14.02 -24.03 23.58
C LEU A 263 -12.88 -24.65 22.78
N VAL A 264 -12.75 -25.98 22.81
CA VAL A 264 -11.69 -26.71 22.10
C VAL A 264 -11.75 -26.42 20.61
N ARG A 265 -12.95 -26.52 20.01
CA ARG A 265 -13.17 -26.21 18.59
C ARG A 265 -12.80 -24.75 18.26
N GLY A 266 -13.10 -23.81 19.14
CA GLY A 266 -12.73 -22.40 19.00
C GLY A 266 -11.22 -22.19 18.97
N MET A 267 -10.50 -22.80 19.91
CA MET A 267 -9.04 -22.72 20.00
C MET A 267 -8.35 -23.35 18.78
N ASP A 268 -8.83 -24.50 18.32
CA ASP A 268 -8.36 -25.14 17.09
C ASP A 268 -8.53 -24.23 15.87
N ASN A 269 -9.70 -23.60 15.75
CA ASN A 269 -9.98 -22.70 14.64
C ASN A 269 -9.09 -21.45 14.67
N ILE A 270 -8.81 -20.90 15.86
CA ILE A 270 -7.87 -19.79 16.02
C ILE A 270 -6.48 -20.22 15.55
N LEU A 271 -5.94 -21.34 16.05
CA LEU A 271 -4.62 -21.82 15.68
C LEU A 271 -4.50 -22.07 14.16
N ARG A 272 -5.50 -22.75 13.57
CA ARG A 272 -5.55 -23.00 12.12
C ARG A 272 -5.62 -21.70 11.32
N GLY A 273 -6.42 -20.74 11.76
CA GLY A 273 -6.51 -19.42 11.15
C GLY A 273 -5.16 -18.70 11.15
N LEU A 274 -4.43 -18.75 12.27
CA LEU A 274 -3.09 -18.16 12.38
C LEU A 274 -2.09 -18.83 11.43
N TRP A 275 -2.12 -20.15 11.28
CA TRP A 275 -1.28 -20.86 10.29
C TRP A 275 -1.58 -20.44 8.85
N VAL A 276 -2.86 -20.22 8.51
CA VAL A 276 -3.26 -19.75 7.18
C VAL A 276 -2.78 -18.32 6.94
N LEU A 277 -2.94 -17.44 7.93
CA LEU A 277 -2.56 -16.03 7.83
C LEU A 277 -1.04 -15.81 7.78
N THR A 278 -0.26 -16.68 8.43
CA THR A 278 1.21 -16.65 8.42
C THR A 278 1.83 -17.44 7.25
N SER A 279 1.01 -18.13 6.45
CA SER A 279 1.46 -18.82 5.23
C SER A 279 1.62 -17.83 4.08
N VAL A 280 2.73 -17.10 4.09
CA VAL A 280 3.17 -16.27 2.95
C VAL A 280 3.59 -17.22 1.82
N GLY A 281 2.63 -17.66 1.00
CA GLY A 281 2.91 -18.55 -0.12
C GLY A 281 3.91 -17.93 -1.11
N SER A 282 4.67 -18.77 -1.80
CA SER A 282 5.67 -18.41 -2.83
C SER A 282 5.09 -17.68 -4.06
N HIS A 283 3.79 -17.42 -4.08
CA HIS A 283 3.09 -16.74 -5.17
C HIS A 283 3.02 -15.24 -4.88
N ALA A 284 3.70 -14.47 -5.72
CA ALA A 284 3.98 -13.02 -5.66
C ALA A 284 2.76 -12.05 -5.66
N GLY A 285 1.59 -12.49 -5.18
CA GLY A 285 0.35 -11.69 -5.18
C GLY A 285 -0.29 -11.50 -3.79
N ARG A 286 -0.11 -12.43 -2.84
CA ARG A 286 -0.78 -12.34 -1.53
C ARG A 286 -0.16 -11.28 -0.62
N SER A 287 1.16 -11.12 -0.66
CA SER A 287 1.86 -10.11 0.15
C SER A 287 1.49 -8.67 -0.20
N ARG A 288 0.98 -8.43 -1.41
CA ARG A 288 0.51 -7.12 -1.88
C ARG A 288 -0.72 -6.60 -1.15
N PHE A 289 -1.45 -7.47 -0.45
CA PHE A 289 -2.68 -7.12 0.27
C PHE A 289 -2.53 -7.16 1.79
N ILE A 290 -1.36 -7.56 2.31
CA ILE A 290 -1.12 -7.66 3.74
C ILE A 290 -0.94 -6.25 4.30
N LYS A 291 -1.87 -5.84 5.16
CA LYS A 291 -1.84 -4.56 5.84
C LYS A 291 -1.17 -4.70 7.19
N ARG A 292 -0.69 -3.57 7.73
CA ARG A 292 -0.18 -3.49 9.11
C ARG A 292 -1.16 -4.07 10.13
N ALA A 293 -2.45 -3.74 9.99
CA ALA A 293 -3.50 -4.23 10.89
C ALA A 293 -3.59 -5.77 10.92
N ASP A 294 -3.36 -6.43 9.78
CA ASP A 294 -3.36 -7.89 9.71
C ASP A 294 -2.18 -8.48 10.49
N VAL A 295 -0.99 -7.89 10.33
CA VAL A 295 0.22 -8.31 11.05
C VAL A 295 0.07 -8.08 12.56
N GLU A 296 -0.45 -6.91 12.96
CA GLU A 296 -0.74 -6.58 14.37
C GLU A 296 -1.71 -7.58 14.99
N PHE A 297 -2.80 -7.90 14.28
CA PHE A 297 -3.79 -8.89 14.71
C PHE A 297 -3.16 -10.26 14.92
N ILE A 298 -2.34 -10.72 13.96
CA ILE A 298 -1.68 -12.03 14.03
C ILE A 298 -0.74 -12.11 15.23
N ILE A 299 0.19 -11.15 15.37
CA ILE A 299 1.18 -11.17 16.47
C ILE A 299 0.47 -11.12 17.83
N THR A 300 -0.52 -10.21 17.97
CA THR A 300 -1.30 -10.05 19.21
C THR A 300 -2.06 -11.33 19.55
N THR A 301 -2.68 -11.98 18.55
CA THR A 301 -3.47 -13.20 18.78
C THR A 301 -2.57 -14.36 19.19
N ILE A 302 -1.34 -14.49 18.65
CA ILE A 302 -0.39 -15.52 19.09
C ILE A 302 0.03 -15.27 20.54
N TYR A 303 0.30 -14.02 20.92
CA TYR A 303 0.57 -13.65 22.32
C TYR A 303 -0.56 -14.08 23.26
N MET A 304 -1.82 -13.79 22.89
CA MET A 304 -3.00 -14.17 23.67
C MET A 304 -3.16 -15.69 23.75
N LEU A 305 -2.96 -16.40 22.64
CA LEU A 305 -3.03 -17.87 22.57
C LEU A 305 -1.99 -18.50 23.50
N MET A 306 -0.74 -18.06 23.40
CA MET A 306 0.37 -18.57 24.21
C MET A 306 0.11 -18.30 25.70
N LYS A 307 -0.35 -17.09 26.06
CA LYS A 307 -0.72 -16.78 27.44
C LYS A 307 -1.83 -17.69 27.96
N SER A 308 -2.88 -17.88 27.17
CA SER A 308 -4.01 -18.73 27.53
C SER A 308 -3.56 -20.18 27.75
N MET A 309 -2.73 -20.72 26.86
CA MET A 309 -2.13 -22.05 27.02
C MET A 309 -1.30 -22.14 28.31
N GLN A 310 -0.42 -21.17 28.54
CA GLN A 310 0.45 -21.15 29.73
C GLN A 310 -0.33 -21.22 31.05
N GLU A 311 -1.40 -20.44 31.20
CA GLU A 311 -2.22 -20.42 32.42
C GLU A 311 -2.92 -21.76 32.67
N ASN A 312 -3.38 -22.42 31.61
CA ASN A 312 -4.11 -23.68 31.72
C ASN A 312 -3.18 -24.91 31.84
N MET A 313 -1.99 -24.83 31.26
CA MET A 313 -0.94 -25.86 31.43
C MET A 313 -0.33 -25.85 32.85
N ARG A 314 -0.30 -24.69 33.53
CA ARG A 314 0.19 -24.57 34.92
C ARG A 314 -0.81 -25.03 35.97
N SER A 315 -2.09 -25.09 35.61
CA SER A 315 -3.19 -25.40 36.53
C SER A 315 -3.48 -26.91 36.63
N GLN A 316 -2.63 -27.74 36.00
CA GLN A 316 -2.64 -29.21 36.05
C GLN A 316 -1.36 -29.73 36.68
#